data_AF-A0A1V8U5Z1-F1
#
_entry.id   AF-A0A1V8U5Z1-F1
#
_cell.length_a   1.000
_cell.length_b   1.000
_cell.length_c   1.000
_cell.angle_alpha   90.00
_cell.angle_beta   90.00
_cell.angle_gamma   90.00
#
_symmetry.space_group_name_H-M   'P 1'
#
loop_
_entity.id
_entity.type
_entity.pdbx_description
1 polymer ?
#
loop_
_entity_poly.entity_id
_entity_poly.type
_entity_poly.pdbx_seq_one_letter_code
_entity_poly.pdbx_strand_id
1 'polypeptide(L)'
;MRTYDDTFSGQKIYPGKGKLFVRSDSKIFRFQNGKTESLFLQRKNPRRIAWTVLCRRQRRKGISEEAAKTRRRRAVKSQRAVVGASLDVIKERRSQRPEARTAARAQAIKEGKEKKAASDSVKKAEKAKNAGKAASGQSTGRVINKQGAKGASAKPRPTTK
;
A
#
# COMPACT_ATOMS: atom_id res chain seq x y z
N MET A 1 -16.62 -26.95 16.06
CA MET A 1 -17.64 -27.78 15.36
C MET A 1 -18.81 -26.89 14.93
N ARG A 2 -19.39 -27.10 13.74
CA ARG A 2 -20.43 -26.20 13.20
C ARG A 2 -21.81 -26.52 13.78
N THR A 3 -22.52 -25.49 14.22
CA THR A 3 -23.94 -25.56 14.62
C THR A 3 -24.82 -25.21 13.42
N TYR A 4 -25.92 -25.94 13.24
CA TYR A 4 -26.92 -25.68 12.20
C TYR A 4 -28.20 -25.11 12.82
N ASP A 5 -29.07 -24.56 11.99
CA ASP A 5 -30.41 -24.14 12.39
C ASP A 5 -31.46 -25.09 11.81
N ASP A 6 -32.45 -25.45 12.63
CA ASP A 6 -33.62 -26.22 12.21
C ASP A 6 -34.42 -25.41 11.19
N THR A 7 -34.65 -26.01 10.02
CA THR A 7 -35.30 -25.35 8.89
C THR A 7 -36.78 -25.03 9.16
N PHE A 8 -37.44 -25.79 10.03
CA PHE A 8 -38.83 -25.58 10.41
C PHE A 8 -38.95 -24.64 11.61
N SER A 9 -38.22 -24.92 12.69
CA SER A 9 -38.41 -24.21 13.96
C SER A 9 -37.47 -23.02 14.20
N GLY A 10 -36.29 -23.03 13.57
CA GLY A 10 -35.21 -22.07 13.82
C GLY A 10 -34.38 -22.36 15.08
N GLN A 11 -34.52 -23.54 15.70
CA GLN A 11 -33.71 -23.95 16.85
C GLN A 11 -32.30 -24.39 16.44
N LYS A 12 -31.32 -24.19 17.32
CA LYS A 12 -29.93 -24.64 17.10
C LYS A 12 -29.83 -26.17 17.14
N ILE A 13 -29.17 -26.75 16.14
CA ILE A 13 -28.86 -28.17 16.00
C ILE A 13 -27.36 -28.35 16.21
N TYR A 14 -27.03 -29.04 17.30
CA TYR A 14 -25.67 -29.44 17.61
C TYR A 14 -25.30 -30.76 16.93
N PRO A 15 -24.01 -31.02 16.75
CA PRO A 15 -23.52 -32.28 16.23
C PRO A 15 -24.05 -33.50 16.98
N GLY A 16 -24.32 -34.59 16.25
CA GLY A 16 -24.91 -35.81 16.80
C GLY A 16 -26.41 -35.73 17.09
N LYS A 17 -27.07 -34.62 16.77
CA LYS A 17 -28.51 -34.41 17.01
C LYS A 17 -29.28 -34.16 15.72
N GLY A 18 -30.52 -34.63 15.70
CA GLY A 18 -31.49 -34.33 14.66
C GLY A 18 -31.34 -35.20 13.42
N LYS A 19 -31.96 -34.76 12.33
CA LYS A 19 -31.96 -35.47 11.04
C LYS A 19 -31.76 -34.50 9.89
N LEU A 20 -31.22 -35.03 8.79
CA LEU A 20 -31.07 -34.32 7.53
C LEU A 20 -31.98 -34.99 6.50
N PHE A 21 -32.89 -34.21 5.92
CA PHE A 21 -33.78 -34.64 4.85
C PHE A 21 -33.37 -33.94 3.55
N VAL A 22 -33.03 -34.71 2.52
CA VAL A 22 -32.77 -34.20 1.18
C VAL A 22 -34.00 -34.46 0.33
N ARG A 23 -34.60 -33.40 -0.20
CA ARG A 23 -35.74 -33.52 -1.12
C ARG A 23 -35.23 -33.72 -2.56
N SER A 24 -36.09 -34.22 -3.44
CA SER A 24 -35.78 -34.50 -4.86
C SER A 24 -35.20 -33.31 -5.65
N ASP A 25 -35.49 -32.08 -5.24
CA ASP A 25 -34.92 -30.85 -5.80
C ASP A 25 -33.54 -30.49 -5.22
N SER A 26 -32.85 -31.45 -4.60
CA SER A 26 -31.58 -31.29 -3.89
C SER A 26 -31.63 -30.31 -2.71
N LYS A 27 -32.84 -29.92 -2.26
CA LYS A 27 -33.00 -29.01 -1.14
C LYS A 27 -32.82 -29.75 0.18
N ILE A 28 -31.91 -29.23 1.00
CA ILE A 28 -31.57 -29.81 2.30
C ILE A 28 -32.43 -29.15 3.39
N PHE A 29 -33.11 -29.97 4.16
CA PHE A 29 -33.83 -29.59 5.37
C PHE A 29 -33.17 -30.25 6.58
N ARG A 30 -32.97 -29.48 7.64
CA ARG A 30 -32.39 -29.97 8.90
C ARG A 30 -33.44 -29.86 9.99
N PHE A 31 -33.65 -30.95 10.72
CA PHE A 31 -34.64 -31.03 11.79
C PHE A 31 -33.96 -31.37 13.11
N GLN A 32 -34.30 -30.65 14.18
CA GLN A 32 -33.72 -30.87 15.50
C GLN A 32 -34.27 -32.14 16.16
N ASN A 33 -35.53 -32.51 15.87
CA ASN A 33 -36.24 -33.65 16.45
C ASN A 33 -37.32 -34.19 15.48
N GLY A 34 -37.95 -35.31 15.84
CA GLY A 34 -39.05 -35.90 15.05
C GLY A 34 -40.31 -35.04 14.98
N LYS A 35 -40.51 -34.10 15.92
CA LYS A 35 -41.66 -33.19 15.89
C LYS A 35 -41.57 -32.21 14.72
N THR A 36 -40.41 -31.61 14.47
CA THR A 36 -40.22 -30.67 13.35
C THR A 36 -40.22 -31.38 12.00
N GLU A 37 -39.64 -32.58 11.93
CA GLU A 37 -39.73 -33.46 10.76
C GLU A 37 -41.20 -33.83 10.44
N SER A 38 -41.96 -34.31 11.43
CA SER A 38 -43.35 -34.71 11.23
C SER A 38 -44.23 -33.53 10.76
N LEU A 39 -44.10 -32.36 11.38
CA LEU A 39 -44.84 -31.17 10.96
C LEU A 39 -44.48 -30.71 9.53
N PHE A 40 -43.21 -30.86 9.14
CA PHE A 40 -42.77 -30.58 7.78
C PHE A 40 -43.39 -31.55 6.76
N LEU A 41 -43.39 -32.85 7.05
CA LEU A 41 -43.98 -33.88 6.19
C LEU A 41 -45.51 -33.74 6.09
N GLN A 42 -46.16 -33.31 7.17
CA GLN A 42 -47.58 -32.91 7.19
C GLN A 42 -47.86 -31.59 6.45
N ARG A 43 -46.85 -30.97 5.82
CA ARG A 43 -46.96 -29.71 5.08
C ARG A 43 -47.50 -28.55 5.92
N LYS A 44 -47.25 -28.56 7.24
CA LYS A 44 -47.63 -27.45 8.11
C LYS A 44 -46.73 -26.24 7.85
N ASN A 45 -47.31 -25.04 7.87
CA ASN A 45 -46.56 -23.81 7.67
C ASN A 45 -45.98 -23.31 9.00
N PRO A 46 -44.65 -23.18 9.18
CA PRO A 46 -44.04 -22.70 10.41
C PRO A 46 -44.57 -21.34 10.88
N ARG A 47 -44.96 -20.46 9.94
CA ARG A 47 -45.53 -19.13 10.23
C ARG A 47 -46.85 -19.17 10.99
N ARG A 48 -47.56 -20.30 10.94
CA ARG A 48 -48.82 -20.52 11.66
C ARG A 48 -48.61 -21.21 13.01
N ILE A 49 -47.41 -21.71 13.29
CA ILE A 49 -47.09 -22.47 14.50
C ILE A 49 -46.43 -21.55 15.51
N ALA A 50 -47.15 -21.23 16.59
CA ALA A 50 -46.84 -20.15 17.53
C ALA A 50 -45.44 -20.23 18.18
N TRP A 51 -44.93 -21.44 18.41
CA TRP A 51 -43.66 -21.64 19.12
C TRP A 51 -42.43 -21.49 18.22
N THR A 52 -42.58 -21.44 16.89
CA THR A 52 -41.44 -21.31 15.98
C THR A 52 -40.84 -19.91 16.02
N VAL A 53 -39.53 -19.80 15.77
CA VAL A 53 -38.85 -18.50 15.66
C VAL A 53 -39.47 -17.66 14.53
N LEU A 54 -39.86 -18.31 13.43
CA LEU A 54 -40.46 -17.62 12.27
C LEU A 54 -41.83 -17.00 12.60
N CYS A 55 -42.71 -17.72 13.30
CA CYS A 55 -44.00 -17.18 13.75
C CYS A 55 -43.80 -16.03 14.74
N ARG A 56 -42.88 -16.17 15.69
CA ARG A 56 -42.58 -15.13 16.68
C ARG A 56 -42.05 -13.85 16.01
N ARG A 57 -41.13 -13.99 15.04
CA ARG A 57 -40.61 -12.88 14.24
C ARG A 57 -41.71 -12.17 13.45
N GLN A 58 -42.61 -12.91 12.79
CA GLN A 58 -43.73 -12.32 12.05
C GLN A 58 -44.68 -11.54 12.98
N ARG A 59 -44.91 -12.05 14.20
CA ARG A 59 -45.72 -11.38 15.23
C ARG A 59 -44.93 -10.36 16.07
N ARG A 60 -43.72 -10.01 15.64
CA ARG A 60 -42.81 -9.05 16.30
C ARG A 60 -42.59 -9.34 17.80
N LYS A 61 -42.63 -10.61 18.19
CA LYS A 61 -42.41 -11.03 19.58
C LYS A 61 -40.90 -11.09 19.87
N GLY A 62 -40.44 -10.33 20.86
CA GLY A 62 -39.04 -10.34 21.30
C GLY A 62 -38.08 -9.58 20.40
N ILE A 63 -38.58 -8.66 19.55
CA ILE A 63 -37.76 -7.73 18.78
C ILE A 63 -37.57 -6.49 19.65
N SER A 64 -36.59 -6.51 20.54
CA SER A 64 -36.25 -5.36 21.38
C SER A 64 -35.07 -4.53 20.84
N GLU A 65 -34.24 -5.08 19.94
CA GLU A 65 -32.86 -4.56 19.80
C GLU A 65 -32.20 -4.62 18.40
N GLU A 66 -32.92 -4.81 17.29
CA GLU A 66 -32.39 -4.32 16.00
C GLU A 66 -32.63 -2.80 15.90
N ALA A 67 -32.18 -2.09 16.94
CA ALA A 67 -32.10 -0.65 16.98
C ALA A 67 -31.15 -0.21 15.87
N ALA A 68 -31.63 0.75 15.08
CA ALA A 68 -30.98 1.28 13.89
C ALA A 68 -29.46 1.31 14.01
N LYS A 69 -28.76 0.60 13.13
CA LYS A 69 -27.30 0.66 13.05
C LYS A 69 -26.89 2.10 12.78
N THR A 70 -26.37 2.77 13.80
CA THR A 70 -25.94 4.16 13.68
C THR A 70 -24.79 4.22 12.68
N ARG A 71 -24.94 5.04 11.64
CA ARG A 71 -23.95 5.15 10.57
C ARG A 71 -22.65 5.75 11.14
N ARG A 72 -21.61 4.93 11.30
CA ARG A 72 -20.29 5.42 11.73
C ARG A 72 -19.69 6.27 10.60
N ARG A 73 -19.33 7.53 10.89
CA ARG A 73 -18.61 8.41 9.95
C ARG A 73 -17.20 7.84 9.71
N ARG A 74 -16.74 7.84 8.46
CA ARG A 74 -15.36 7.45 8.10
C ARG A 74 -14.40 8.60 8.46
N ALA A 75 -13.23 8.28 8.98
CA ALA A 75 -12.21 9.29 9.29
C ALA A 75 -11.54 9.81 8.01
N VAL A 76 -11.40 11.13 7.90
CA VAL A 76 -10.61 11.78 6.84
C VAL A 76 -9.13 11.68 7.23
N LYS A 77 -8.32 11.06 6.38
CA LYS A 77 -6.86 10.99 6.60
C LYS A 77 -6.21 12.26 6.06
N SER A 78 -5.76 13.15 6.94
CA SER A 78 -4.90 14.28 6.57
C SER A 78 -3.46 13.81 6.35
N GLN A 79 -2.82 14.21 5.25
CA GLN A 79 -1.38 14.04 5.06
C GLN A 79 -0.63 15.10 5.88
N ARG A 80 0.48 14.72 6.53
CA ARG A 80 1.37 15.63 7.28
C ARG A 80 2.65 15.92 6.49
N ALA A 81 3.24 17.10 6.71
CA ALA A 81 4.53 17.47 6.14
C ALA A 81 5.65 16.57 6.67
N VAL A 82 6.74 16.47 5.92
CA VAL A 82 7.95 15.76 6.33
C VAL A 82 8.98 16.81 6.78
N VAL A 83 9.76 16.52 7.82
CA VAL A 83 10.82 17.44 8.29
C VAL A 83 11.75 17.76 7.11
N GLY A 84 11.94 19.06 6.83
CA GLY A 84 12.75 19.54 5.71
C GLY A 84 12.02 19.74 4.37
N ALA A 85 10.72 19.43 4.26
CA ALA A 85 9.92 19.74 3.08
C ALA A 85 8.44 20.02 3.42
N SER A 86 7.91 21.16 2.98
CA SER A 86 6.49 21.48 3.16
C SER A 86 5.59 20.56 2.32
N LEU A 87 4.34 20.37 2.76
CA LEU A 87 3.36 19.57 2.03
C LEU A 87 3.12 20.07 0.61
N ASP A 88 3.19 21.38 0.41
CA ASP A 88 2.89 22.01 -0.88
C ASP A 88 3.98 21.70 -1.90
N VAL A 89 5.25 21.75 -1.51
CA VAL A 89 6.38 21.34 -2.36
C VAL A 89 6.27 19.86 -2.75
N ILE A 90 5.85 19.00 -1.82
CA ILE A 90 5.66 17.56 -2.08
C ILE A 90 4.51 17.33 -3.07
N LYS A 91 3.39 18.04 -2.91
CA LYS A 91 2.23 17.95 -3.81
C LYS A 91 2.57 18.47 -5.20
N GLU A 92 3.23 19.62 -5.29
CA GLU A 92 3.64 20.23 -6.55
C GLU A 92 4.55 19.28 -7.34
N ARG A 93 5.60 18.75 -6.71
CA ARG A 93 6.51 17.79 -7.34
C ARG A 93 5.81 16.51 -7.80
N ARG A 94 4.81 16.04 -7.04
CA ARG A 94 3.99 14.86 -7.40
C ARG A 94 3.00 15.14 -8.53
N SER A 95 2.46 16.35 -8.60
CA SER A 95 1.48 16.76 -9.62
C SER A 95 2.11 16.98 -11.00
N GLN A 96 3.43 17.16 -11.08
CA GLN A 96 4.13 17.31 -12.36
C GLN A 96 3.93 16.07 -13.24
N ARG A 97 3.37 16.31 -14.44
CA ARG A 97 3.17 15.30 -15.46
C ARG A 97 4.52 14.66 -15.86
N PRO A 98 4.54 13.35 -16.15
CA PRO A 98 5.78 12.64 -16.47
C PRO A 98 6.52 13.25 -17.66
N GLU A 99 5.78 13.75 -18.66
CA GLU A 99 6.32 14.42 -19.86
C GLU A 99 7.14 15.67 -19.51
N ALA A 100 6.58 16.56 -18.67
CA ALA A 100 7.26 17.76 -18.20
C ALA A 100 8.52 17.40 -17.39
N ARG A 101 8.46 16.32 -16.60
CA ARG A 101 9.61 15.81 -15.84
C ARG A 101 10.71 15.28 -16.76
N THR A 102 10.36 14.56 -17.82
CA THR A 102 11.33 14.05 -18.80
C THR A 102 11.96 15.17 -19.63
N ALA A 103 11.18 16.18 -20.01
CA ALA A 103 11.67 17.34 -20.75
C ALA A 103 12.68 18.17 -19.92
N ALA A 104 12.34 18.47 -18.66
CA ALA A 104 13.24 19.18 -17.75
C ALA A 104 14.53 18.39 -17.48
N ARG A 105 14.44 17.06 -17.36
CA ARG A 105 15.63 16.19 -17.27
C ARG A 105 16.50 16.25 -18.52
N ALA A 106 15.89 16.19 -19.70
CA ALA A 106 16.61 16.25 -20.96
C ALA A 106 17.33 17.60 -21.15
N GLN A 107 16.68 18.72 -20.80
CA GLN A 107 17.28 20.06 -20.82
C GLN A 107 18.47 20.15 -19.84
N ALA A 108 18.29 19.71 -18.60
CA ALA A 108 19.37 19.72 -17.61
C ALA A 108 20.57 18.85 -18.03
N ILE A 109 20.34 17.72 -18.70
CA ILE A 109 21.42 16.87 -19.24
C ILE A 109 22.16 17.59 -20.37
N LYS A 110 21.46 18.29 -21.28
CA LYS A 110 22.09 19.05 -22.37
C LYS A 110 22.96 20.17 -21.81
N GLU A 111 22.40 21.01 -20.95
CA GLU A 111 23.15 22.09 -20.29
C GLU A 111 24.35 21.57 -19.48
N GLY A 112 24.19 20.43 -18.80
CA GLY A 112 25.28 19.79 -18.07
C GLY A 112 26.40 19.28 -18.98
N LYS A 113 26.06 18.76 -20.17
CA LYS A 113 27.04 18.35 -21.18
C LYS A 113 27.76 19.55 -21.80
N GLU A 114 27.05 20.61 -22.12
CA GLU A 114 27.61 21.85 -22.66
C GLU A 114 28.56 22.52 -21.67
N LYS A 115 28.17 22.63 -20.40
CA LYS A 115 29.03 23.15 -19.33
C LYS A 115 30.29 22.30 -19.14
N LYS A 116 30.16 20.96 -19.21
CA LYS A 116 31.33 20.06 -19.16
C LYS A 116 32.25 20.27 -20.36
N ALA A 117 31.71 20.31 -21.58
CA ALA A 117 32.48 20.53 -22.80
C ALA A 117 33.22 21.88 -22.77
N ALA A 118 32.56 22.95 -22.30
CA ALA A 118 33.18 24.25 -22.11
C ALA A 118 34.29 24.22 -21.03
N SER A 119 34.07 23.51 -19.92
CA SER A 119 35.12 23.34 -18.90
C SER A 119 36.31 22.51 -19.40
N ASP A 120 36.06 21.52 -20.26
CA ASP A 120 37.10 20.66 -20.81
C ASP A 120 37.88 21.37 -21.93
N SER A 121 37.26 22.25 -22.71
CA SER A 121 37.95 23.07 -23.70
C SER A 121 38.84 24.13 -23.03
N VAL A 122 38.37 24.77 -21.95
CA VAL A 122 39.19 25.67 -21.13
C VAL A 122 40.38 24.92 -20.51
N LYS A 123 40.17 23.74 -19.93
CA LYS A 123 41.25 22.90 -19.39
C LYS A 123 42.25 22.46 -20.46
N LYS A 124 41.80 22.13 -21.67
CA LYS A 124 42.70 21.79 -22.79
C LYS A 124 43.50 23.01 -23.27
N ALA A 125 42.87 24.18 -23.35
CA ALA A 125 43.54 25.43 -23.70
C ALA A 125 44.59 25.85 -22.65
N GLU A 126 44.30 25.69 -21.36
CA GLU A 126 45.28 25.94 -20.29
C GLU A 126 46.44 24.93 -20.30
N LYS A 127 46.16 23.65 -20.54
CA LYS A 127 47.22 22.64 -20.73
C LYS A 127 48.10 22.94 -21.95
N ALA A 128 47.51 23.39 -23.06
CA ALA A 128 48.26 23.79 -24.24
C ALA A 128 49.10 25.06 -24.02
N LYS A 129 48.60 26.05 -23.27
CA LYS A 129 49.36 27.24 -22.87
C LYS A 129 50.52 26.90 -21.93
N ASN A 130 50.33 25.96 -21.01
CA ASN A 130 51.41 25.47 -20.13
C ASN A 130 52.45 24.63 -20.90
N ALA A 131 52.04 23.85 -21.90
CA ALA A 131 52.97 23.14 -22.79
C ALA A 131 53.75 24.09 -23.72
N GLY A 132 53.10 25.13 -24.25
CA GLY A 132 53.75 26.17 -25.07
C GLY A 132 54.77 27.00 -24.28
N LYS A 133 54.49 27.31 -23.01
CA LYS A 133 55.45 27.95 -22.10
C LYS A 133 56.64 27.05 -21.74
N ALA A 134 56.48 25.72 -21.78
CA ALA A 134 57.58 24.79 -21.61
C ALA A 134 58.46 24.67 -22.87
N ALA A 135 57.93 24.96 -24.06
CA ALA A 135 58.64 24.90 -25.33
C ALA A 135 59.34 26.22 -25.73
N SER A 136 58.90 27.38 -25.21
CA SER A 136 59.43 28.70 -25.61
C SER A 136 60.61 29.24 -24.78
N GLY A 137 61.26 28.40 -23.96
CA GLY A 137 62.57 28.73 -23.37
C GLY A 137 62.66 30.03 -22.54
N GLN A 138 61.56 30.59 -22.03
CA GLN A 138 61.61 31.76 -21.15
C GLN A 138 61.78 31.30 -19.70
N SER A 139 63.04 31.05 -19.34
CA SER A 139 63.47 30.80 -17.97
C SER A 139 63.33 32.08 -17.13
N THR A 140 62.25 32.17 -16.36
CA THR A 140 62.22 33.06 -15.19
C THR A 140 61.78 32.27 -13.97
N GLY A 141 62.75 32.01 -13.09
CA GLY A 141 62.52 31.76 -11.67
C GLY A 141 61.89 30.41 -11.34
N ARG A 142 62.76 29.44 -11.05
CA ARG A 142 62.42 28.32 -10.16
C ARG A 142 62.08 28.89 -8.78
N VAL A 143 60.85 29.36 -8.58
CA VAL A 143 60.33 29.60 -7.22
C VAL A 143 59.77 28.28 -6.73
N ILE A 144 60.59 27.64 -5.92
CA ILE A 144 60.25 26.46 -5.13
C ILE A 144 59.17 26.91 -4.14
N ASN A 145 57.89 26.78 -4.48
CA ASN A 145 56.84 27.03 -3.50
C ASN A 145 56.84 25.87 -2.50
N LYS A 146 57.04 26.25 -1.23
CA LYS A 146 57.23 25.46 -0.01
C LYS A 146 55.94 24.75 0.44
N GLN A 147 55.19 24.19 -0.51
CA GLN A 147 53.95 23.43 -0.30
C GLN A 147 54.02 22.00 -0.85
N GLY A 148 55.21 21.56 -1.30
CA GLY A 148 55.55 20.14 -1.46
C GLY A 148 55.90 19.42 -0.14
N ALA A 149 55.67 20.06 1.01
CA ALA A 149 56.05 19.55 2.34
C ALA A 149 54.85 19.15 3.21
N LYS A 150 53.77 18.64 2.62
CA LYS A 150 52.79 17.81 3.35
C LYS A 150 52.45 16.59 2.49
N GLY A 151 52.96 15.45 2.93
CA GLY A 151 52.91 14.16 2.25
C GLY A 151 51.50 13.68 1.91
N ALA A 152 51.47 12.65 1.06
CA ALA A 152 50.26 11.97 0.64
C ALA A 152 49.38 11.59 1.85
N SER A 153 48.13 12.01 1.84
CA SER A 153 47.11 11.46 2.75
C SER A 153 46.98 9.97 2.45
N ALA A 154 47.29 9.12 3.42
CA ALA A 154 47.17 7.67 3.30
C ALA A 154 45.74 7.27 2.92
N LYS A 155 45.60 6.41 1.91
CA LYS A 155 44.31 5.81 1.54
C LYS A 155 43.79 4.95 2.71
N PRO A 156 42.51 5.07 3.11
CA PRO A 156 41.93 4.14 4.07
C PRO A 156 41.92 2.73 3.46
N ARG A 157 42.39 1.74 4.24
CA ARG A 157 42.38 0.33 3.85
C ARG A 157 40.92 -0.20 3.84
N PRO A 158 40.54 -1.06 2.87
CA PRO A 158 39.23 -1.69 2.88
C PRO A 158 39.15 -2.71 4.03
N THR A 159 38.19 -2.55 4.93
CA THR A 159 37.82 -3.58 5.91
C THR A 159 36.85 -4.54 5.23
N THR A 160 37.34 -5.72 4.88
CA THR A 160 36.52 -6.88 4.51
C THR A 160 36.30 -7.79 5.71
N LYS A 161 35.03 -8.15 5.91
CA LYS A 161 34.38 -9.01 6.91
C LYS A 161 34.03 -8.34 8.24
#